data_AF-A0A0S4IH58-F1
#
_entry.id   AF-A0A0S4IH58-F1
#
_cell.length_a   1.000
_cell.length_b   1.000
_cell.length_c   1.000
_cell.angle_alpha   90.00
_cell.angle_beta   90.00
_cell.angle_gamma   90.00
#
_symmetry.space_group_name_H-M   'P 1'
#
loop_
_entity.id
_entity.type
_entity.pdbx_description
1 polymer ?
#
loop_
_entity_poly.entity_id
_entity_poly.type
_entity_poly.pdbx_seq_one_letter_code
_entity_poly.pdbx_strand_id
1 'polypeptide(L)'
;MSDDQAHATELQPVSNAAAPATSNTLPADTATAMKSAEHEPIEGGSVVTVTADAAEGALLTNVTPTIFSALSFVALVLYVIATPLPWLRSDLGARTFVSLWSTEVTTSPSRVVLDVGDYACAEQRQYFRAAEAFAIITIFFALVTLVVGLAARARASSAKPLGTVFALLTLASGVVCWAVAVSAYRRSFCGQATYDDRRFFVYTGASVFVAGWVLTAVALAVSLKDVRLPTLLPQALVDRVIFTAFTLVAFGAFVFAVVSTPIPIVSQWMAQNTVYRASIWHLYIYTNGVMTTKTSLYELGCTELARYARATQAFTVMSIFTCLFAFAAGLLALRGVGGYKTVVLTGIFATATALIATSLDLAIYFKDFCPTLPTFDAMHFHRDAGVALIATSAVTMAAVTLVAIGSVVLQLLRDRPAGGNVSAGSFVYLIGTLVSVIFLIVGVATPVYQREVSNTDWVKVFWWHIQSLSQAPGRTLVLADFTCEAVWQRLVGGASIAVAAIGISAIGAVLGVLQFVKGGLNAAASALGFLSAALQLVAFLLAVDAWRREHCGYSFKAAGFDYDIGFALVPSSFCVTVVVSVLNLVLKA
;
A
#
# COMPACT_ATOMS: atom_id res chain seq x y z
N MET A 1 -20.25 13.06 -62.61
CA MET A 1 -19.48 12.69 -63.82
C MET A 1 -18.91 11.32 -63.57
N SER A 2 -19.36 10.35 -64.37
CA SER A 2 -19.31 8.88 -64.21
C SER A 2 -20.26 8.41 -63.09
N ASP A 3 -21.51 7.97 -63.33
CA ASP A 3 -22.08 7.00 -64.30
C ASP A 3 -21.37 5.63 -64.16
N ASP A 4 -22.02 4.47 -64.01
CA ASP A 4 -23.34 3.98 -64.45
C ASP A 4 -23.69 2.69 -63.64
N GLN A 5 -24.95 2.44 -63.25
CA GLN A 5 -25.92 1.50 -63.87
C GLN A 5 -25.44 0.03 -64.04
N ALA A 6 -26.24 -1.03 -63.92
CA ALA A 6 -27.62 -1.27 -63.51
C ALA A 6 -27.90 -2.79 -63.56
N HIS A 7 -29.11 -3.13 -63.10
CA HIS A 7 -30.02 -4.18 -63.60
C HIS A 7 -29.95 -5.64 -63.09
N ALA A 8 -31.08 -5.97 -62.47
CA ALA A 8 -31.68 -7.27 -62.21
C ALA A 8 -32.14 -8.00 -63.50
N THR A 9 -32.46 -9.29 -63.39
CA THR A 9 -33.85 -9.85 -63.42
C THR A 9 -33.83 -11.38 -63.70
N GLU A 10 -34.38 -12.14 -62.76
CA GLU A 10 -35.33 -13.28 -62.85
C GLU A 10 -35.32 -14.27 -64.05
N LEU A 11 -35.35 -15.59 -63.76
CA LEU A 11 -36.39 -16.57 -64.16
C LEU A 11 -36.04 -18.03 -63.75
N GLN A 12 -37.05 -18.79 -63.32
CA GLN A 12 -37.07 -20.20 -62.88
C GLN A 12 -37.15 -21.22 -64.08
N PRO A 13 -37.65 -22.47 -63.92
CA PRO A 13 -37.14 -23.71 -63.27
C PRO A 13 -37.04 -24.90 -64.30
N VAL A 14 -36.83 -26.17 -63.86
CA VAL A 14 -37.50 -27.43 -64.33
C VAL A 14 -36.71 -28.76 -64.07
N SER A 15 -37.47 -29.77 -63.58
CA SER A 15 -37.48 -31.27 -63.70
C SER A 15 -36.42 -32.27 -63.14
N ASN A 16 -36.91 -33.12 -62.19
CA ASN A 16 -37.16 -34.58 -62.17
C ASN A 16 -36.17 -35.67 -62.68
N ALA A 17 -36.04 -36.75 -61.85
CA ALA A 17 -36.18 -38.22 -62.09
C ALA A 17 -35.17 -39.04 -61.24
N ALA A 18 -35.29 -40.34 -60.85
CA ALA A 18 -36.34 -41.31 -60.47
C ALA A 18 -35.64 -42.66 -60.06
N ALA A 19 -35.99 -43.26 -58.90
CA ALA A 19 -36.08 -44.69 -58.42
C ALA A 19 -35.04 -45.83 -58.84
N PRO A 20 -35.09 -47.12 -58.35
CA PRO A 20 -35.97 -47.81 -57.36
C PRO A 20 -35.36 -48.90 -56.39
N ALA A 21 -36.18 -49.28 -55.37
CA ALA A 21 -36.58 -50.59 -54.78
C ALA A 21 -35.65 -51.73 -54.26
N THR A 22 -35.98 -52.26 -53.06
CA THR A 22 -36.34 -53.67 -52.67
C THR A 22 -36.43 -53.77 -51.12
N SER A 23 -37.61 -53.93 -50.49
CA SER A 23 -38.41 -55.14 -50.16
C SER A 23 -37.77 -56.14 -49.18
N ASN A 24 -38.33 -56.27 -47.98
CA ASN A 24 -38.72 -57.57 -47.38
C ASN A 24 -39.68 -57.38 -46.19
N THR A 25 -40.56 -58.35 -46.05
CA THR A 25 -41.86 -58.35 -45.38
C THR A 25 -41.98 -59.46 -44.33
N LEU A 26 -42.87 -59.20 -43.35
CA LEU A 26 -43.69 -60.14 -42.52
C LEU A 26 -43.02 -60.94 -41.37
N PRO A 27 -43.81 -61.45 -40.38
CA PRO A 27 -45.21 -61.17 -40.02
C PRO A 27 -45.51 -60.90 -38.53
N ALA A 28 -46.76 -60.49 -38.31
CA ALA A 28 -47.48 -60.32 -37.05
C ALA A 28 -47.86 -61.65 -36.36
N ASP A 29 -48.19 -61.60 -35.06
CA ASP A 29 -49.44 -62.20 -34.55
C ASP A 29 -49.79 -61.90 -33.06
N THR A 30 -51.11 -61.83 -32.83
CA THR A 30 -51.94 -62.08 -31.62
C THR A 30 -51.98 -61.17 -30.37
N ALA A 31 -52.96 -60.25 -30.40
CA ALA A 31 -54.13 -60.06 -29.52
C ALA A 31 -54.20 -60.50 -28.02
N THR A 32 -54.81 -59.58 -27.26
CA THR A 32 -55.79 -59.72 -26.13
C THR A 32 -55.33 -60.13 -24.72
N ALA A 33 -55.51 -59.24 -23.73
CA ALA A 33 -56.67 -59.27 -22.81
C ALA A 33 -56.62 -58.15 -21.73
N MET A 34 -57.77 -57.50 -21.53
CA MET A 34 -58.13 -56.56 -20.46
C MET A 34 -57.93 -57.14 -19.05
N LYS A 35 -57.49 -56.30 -18.11
CA LYS A 35 -58.15 -56.23 -16.80
C LYS A 35 -58.06 -54.83 -16.20
N SER A 36 -59.24 -54.21 -16.12
CA SER A 36 -59.54 -53.02 -15.32
C SER A 36 -59.41 -53.37 -13.83
N ALA A 37 -58.74 -52.52 -13.06
CA ALA A 37 -58.95 -52.36 -11.64
C ALA A 37 -58.81 -50.88 -11.29
N GLU A 38 -59.77 -50.44 -10.50
CA GLU A 38 -60.19 -49.09 -10.20
C GLU A 38 -59.65 -48.65 -8.81
N HIS A 39 -59.56 -47.33 -8.61
CA HIS A 39 -59.49 -46.60 -7.32
C HIS A 39 -58.20 -46.63 -6.46
N GLU A 40 -57.48 -45.50 -6.42
CA GLU A 40 -57.44 -44.57 -5.26
C GLU A 40 -56.55 -43.33 -5.56
N PRO A 41 -56.91 -42.11 -5.13
CA PRO A 41 -56.05 -40.94 -5.23
C PRO A 41 -55.21 -40.79 -3.94
N ILE A 42 -53.90 -40.97 -4.03
CA ILE A 42 -52.99 -40.60 -2.93
C ILE A 42 -52.64 -39.11 -3.09
N GLU A 43 -53.27 -38.29 -2.25
CA GLU A 43 -52.78 -36.98 -1.82
C GLU A 43 -51.37 -37.12 -1.22
N GLY A 44 -50.52 -36.10 -1.44
CA GLY A 44 -49.36 -35.88 -0.58
C GLY A 44 -47.99 -36.15 -1.18
N GLY A 45 -47.79 -35.91 -2.47
CA GLY A 45 -46.45 -35.72 -3.04
C GLY A 45 -46.04 -34.26 -2.98
N SER A 46 -45.51 -33.81 -1.83
CA SER A 46 -44.77 -32.54 -1.75
C SER A 46 -43.63 -32.61 -2.77
N VAL A 47 -43.82 -31.96 -3.91
CA VAL A 47 -42.74 -31.62 -4.82
C VAL A 47 -41.77 -30.81 -3.97
N VAL A 48 -40.68 -31.47 -3.59
CA VAL A 48 -39.51 -30.89 -2.96
C VAL A 48 -38.93 -29.89 -3.96
N THR A 49 -39.50 -28.68 -3.98
CA THR A 49 -38.86 -27.45 -4.42
C THR A 49 -37.74 -27.12 -3.43
N VAL A 50 -36.77 -28.03 -3.27
CA VAL A 50 -35.45 -27.67 -2.77
C VAL A 50 -34.73 -26.99 -3.93
N THR A 51 -35.19 -25.75 -4.11
CA THR A 51 -34.41 -24.55 -4.38
C THR A 51 -33.35 -24.69 -5.46
N ALA A 52 -33.73 -24.35 -6.69
CA ALA A 52 -32.82 -23.79 -7.69
C ALA A 52 -31.93 -22.68 -7.08
N ASP A 53 -32.41 -21.95 -6.06
CA ASP A 53 -31.63 -20.98 -5.27
C ASP A 53 -30.46 -21.60 -4.48
N ALA A 54 -30.55 -22.87 -4.03
CA ALA A 54 -29.46 -23.56 -3.35
C ALA A 54 -28.40 -24.07 -4.35
N ALA A 55 -28.82 -24.42 -5.56
CA ALA A 55 -27.93 -24.75 -6.67
C ALA A 55 -27.25 -23.49 -7.26
N GLU A 56 -27.94 -22.35 -7.32
CA GLU A 56 -27.38 -21.05 -7.67
C GLU A 56 -26.34 -20.59 -6.61
N GLY A 57 -26.63 -20.82 -5.32
CA GLY A 57 -25.70 -20.53 -4.22
C GLY A 57 -24.41 -21.37 -4.25
N ALA A 58 -24.44 -22.58 -4.81
CA ALA A 58 -23.26 -23.42 -5.02
C ALA A 58 -22.41 -22.97 -6.23
N LEU A 59 -22.99 -22.17 -7.12
CA LEU A 59 -22.39 -21.71 -8.38
C LEU A 59 -21.83 -20.29 -8.30
N LEU A 60 -21.77 -19.64 -7.14
CA LEU A 60 -21.34 -18.23 -7.01
C LEU A 60 -20.35 -18.06 -5.84
N THR A 61 -19.04 -18.00 -6.13
CA THR A 61 -18.05 -17.69 -5.09
C THR A 61 -18.03 -16.20 -4.81
N ASN A 62 -18.54 -15.81 -3.64
CA ASN A 62 -18.50 -14.44 -3.17
C ASN A 62 -17.04 -14.06 -2.84
N VAL A 63 -16.39 -13.25 -3.69
CA VAL A 63 -15.01 -12.75 -3.45
C VAL A 63 -15.02 -11.48 -2.58
N THR A 64 -16.20 -10.85 -2.45
CA THR A 64 -16.46 -9.71 -1.56
C THR A 64 -15.87 -9.90 -0.15
N PRO A 65 -16.09 -11.02 0.56
CA PRO A 65 -15.58 -11.21 1.92
C PRO A 65 -14.04 -11.20 1.98
N THR A 66 -13.36 -11.68 0.93
CA THR A 66 -11.90 -11.74 0.90
C THR A 66 -11.28 -10.35 0.69
N ILE A 67 -11.77 -9.60 -0.30
CA ILE A 67 -11.31 -8.23 -0.56
C ILE A 67 -11.67 -7.33 0.62
N PHE A 68 -12.90 -7.45 1.13
CA PHE A 68 -13.38 -6.74 2.30
C PHE A 68 -12.52 -7.01 3.54
N SER A 69 -12.20 -8.28 3.83
CA SER A 69 -11.36 -8.64 4.98
C SER A 69 -9.94 -8.12 4.84
N ALA A 70 -9.35 -8.19 3.63
CA ALA A 70 -8.01 -7.68 3.39
C ALA A 70 -7.93 -6.16 3.56
N LEU A 71 -8.88 -5.41 2.97
CA LEU A 71 -8.95 -3.96 3.13
C LEU A 71 -9.22 -3.56 4.59
N SER A 72 -10.10 -4.28 5.28
CA SER A 72 -10.42 -4.03 6.69
C SER A 72 -9.22 -4.31 7.60
N PHE A 73 -8.42 -5.35 7.30
CA PHE A 73 -7.19 -5.64 8.04
C PHE A 73 -6.17 -4.51 7.88
N VAL A 74 -5.92 -4.06 6.65
CA VAL A 74 -4.98 -2.96 6.40
C VAL A 74 -5.48 -1.68 7.06
N ALA A 75 -6.76 -1.34 6.94
CA ALA A 75 -7.35 -0.18 7.60
C ALA A 75 -7.19 -0.24 9.12
N LEU A 76 -7.46 -1.40 9.75
CA LEU A 76 -7.26 -1.60 11.18
C LEU A 76 -5.81 -1.34 11.60
N VAL A 77 -4.84 -1.92 10.88
CA VAL A 77 -3.41 -1.72 11.16
C VAL A 77 -3.04 -0.24 11.06
N LEU A 78 -3.53 0.47 10.03
CA LEU A 78 -3.28 1.90 9.88
C LEU A 78 -3.88 2.70 11.04
N TYR A 79 -5.10 2.40 11.50
CA TYR A 79 -5.67 3.08 12.67
C TYR A 79 -4.88 2.81 13.97
N VAL A 80 -4.45 1.57 14.20
CA VAL A 80 -3.65 1.21 15.37
C VAL A 80 -2.30 1.91 15.37
N ILE A 81 -1.64 2.01 14.20
CA ILE A 81 -0.36 2.73 14.07
C ILE A 81 -0.54 4.25 14.17
N ALA A 82 -1.61 4.79 13.59
CA ALA A 82 -1.86 6.22 13.53
C ALA A 82 -2.13 6.87 14.89
N THR A 83 -2.78 6.13 15.80
CA THR A 83 -3.20 6.68 17.10
C THR A 83 -2.06 7.06 18.06
N PRO A 84 -0.99 6.26 18.25
CA PRO A 84 0.16 6.64 19.07
C PRO A 84 1.11 7.61 18.36
N LEU A 85 1.06 7.71 17.03
CA LEU A 85 1.92 8.63 16.29
C LEU A 85 1.51 10.09 16.54
N PRO A 86 2.43 11.06 16.42
CA PRO A 86 2.10 12.48 16.52
C PRO A 86 1.18 12.90 15.37
N TRP A 87 0.08 13.58 15.71
CA TRP A 87 -0.88 14.13 14.75
C TRP A 87 -0.53 15.56 14.37
N LEU A 88 -0.02 16.33 15.34
CA LEU A 88 0.47 17.67 15.10
C LEU A 88 1.92 17.77 15.55
N ARG A 89 2.68 18.63 14.88
CA ARG A 89 4.06 18.94 15.24
C ARG A 89 4.33 20.43 15.08
N SER A 90 5.00 21.06 16.04
CA SER A 90 5.59 22.38 15.88
C SER A 90 7.09 22.30 16.16
N ASP A 91 7.87 22.93 15.29
CA ASP A 91 9.32 23.11 15.46
C ASP A 91 9.68 24.58 15.77
N LEU A 92 8.68 25.43 16.03
CA LEU A 92 8.90 26.84 16.41
C LEU A 92 9.26 26.92 17.90
N GLY A 93 10.55 27.07 18.18
CA GLY A 93 11.10 27.13 19.53
C GLY A 93 11.39 25.74 20.09
N ALA A 94 10.61 25.29 21.08
CA ALA A 94 10.69 23.94 21.62
C ALA A 94 9.93 22.96 20.73
N ARG A 95 10.57 21.87 20.32
CA ARG A 95 9.92 20.88 19.46
C ARG A 95 8.76 20.25 20.23
N THR A 96 7.55 20.47 19.73
CA THR A 96 6.32 20.02 20.37
C THR A 96 5.62 19.03 19.46
N PHE A 97 5.45 17.81 19.94
CA PHE A 97 4.67 16.77 19.30
C PHE A 97 3.33 16.64 20.03
N VAL A 98 2.23 16.66 19.31
CA VAL A 98 0.90 16.44 19.87
C VAL A 98 0.36 15.17 19.23
N SER A 99 0.33 14.09 20.00
CA SER A 99 -0.39 12.88 19.65
C SER A 99 -1.85 12.99 20.12
N LEU A 100 -2.65 11.94 19.88
CA LEU A 100 -3.98 11.86 20.47
C LEU A 100 -3.95 11.73 22.00
N TRP A 101 -2.86 11.19 22.56
CA TRP A 101 -2.76 10.76 23.97
C TRP A 101 -1.95 11.72 24.84
N SER A 102 -0.98 12.39 24.22
CA SER A 102 0.00 13.21 24.93
C SER A 102 0.52 14.35 24.06
N THR A 103 0.92 15.43 24.73
CA THR A 103 1.80 16.45 24.16
C THR A 103 3.20 16.24 24.72
N GLU A 104 4.17 16.07 23.85
CA GLU A 104 5.57 15.99 24.21
C GLU A 104 6.26 17.28 23.81
N VAL A 105 6.84 17.95 24.79
CA VAL A 105 7.69 19.13 24.58
C VAL A 105 9.13 18.72 24.81
N THR A 106 9.92 18.83 23.76
CA THR A 106 11.35 18.53 23.76
C THR A 106 12.11 19.84 23.86
N THR A 107 12.74 20.07 25.01
CA THR A 107 13.61 21.22 25.28
C THR A 107 14.95 20.69 25.79
N SER A 108 15.99 20.64 24.95
CA SER A 108 17.32 20.19 25.39
C SER A 108 17.73 20.83 26.73
N PRO A 109 18.06 20.04 27.78
CA PRO A 109 18.27 18.58 27.82
C PRO A 109 17.06 17.74 28.31
N SER A 110 15.90 18.34 28.56
CA SER A 110 14.72 17.71 29.15
C SER A 110 13.63 17.37 28.12
N ARG A 111 12.96 16.23 28.30
CA ARG A 111 11.71 15.90 27.61
C ARG A 111 10.58 15.95 28.62
N VAL A 112 9.59 16.80 28.38
CA VAL A 112 8.38 16.88 29.19
C VAL A 112 7.25 16.24 28.41
N VAL A 113 6.72 15.14 28.93
CA VAL A 113 5.52 14.49 28.39
C VAL A 113 4.35 14.92 29.26
N LEU A 114 3.35 15.55 28.64
CA LEU A 114 2.12 15.98 29.27
C LEU A 114 0.99 15.14 28.69
N ASP A 115 0.40 14.26 29.49
CA ASP A 115 -0.75 13.49 29.07
C ASP A 115 -1.96 14.40 28.90
N VAL A 116 -2.90 14.02 28.03
CA VAL A 116 -4.13 14.80 27.79
C VAL A 116 -4.92 15.04 29.09
N GLY A 117 -4.83 14.12 30.06
CA GLY A 117 -5.44 14.28 31.39
C GLY A 117 -4.97 15.52 32.16
N ASP A 118 -3.71 15.89 31.94
CA ASP A 118 -2.99 16.93 32.68
C ASP A 118 -3.04 18.30 32.00
N TYR A 119 -3.79 18.42 30.90
CA TYR A 119 -4.02 19.72 30.26
C TYR A 119 -4.73 20.67 31.22
N ALA A 120 -4.09 21.81 31.52
CA ALA A 120 -4.64 22.85 32.37
C ALA A 120 -5.95 23.45 31.82
N CYS A 121 -6.10 23.48 30.48
CA CYS A 121 -7.30 23.98 29.82
C CYS A 121 -8.37 22.87 29.73
N ALA A 122 -9.47 23.03 30.46
CA ALA A 122 -10.56 22.05 30.49
C ALA A 122 -11.22 21.83 29.12
N GLU A 123 -11.41 22.89 28.33
CA GLU A 123 -11.98 22.78 26.97
C GLU A 123 -11.04 21.99 26.04
N GLN A 124 -9.75 22.32 26.03
CA GLN A 124 -8.75 21.60 25.24
C GLN A 124 -8.73 20.12 25.64
N ARG A 125 -8.74 19.84 26.95
CA ARG A 125 -8.79 18.48 27.49
C ARG A 125 -10.02 17.73 26.99
N GLN A 126 -11.20 18.34 27.01
CA GLN A 126 -12.44 17.71 26.53
C GLN A 126 -12.38 17.36 25.04
N TYR A 127 -11.83 18.23 24.19
CA TYR A 127 -11.69 17.95 22.75
C TYR A 127 -10.72 16.79 22.48
N PHE A 128 -9.56 16.76 23.15
CA PHE A 128 -8.62 15.67 22.98
C PHE A 128 -9.15 14.35 23.57
N ARG A 129 -9.81 14.37 24.74
CA ARG A 129 -10.51 13.19 25.28
C ARG A 129 -11.61 12.68 24.35
N ALA A 130 -12.34 13.57 23.69
CA ALA A 130 -13.32 13.18 22.69
C ALA A 130 -12.64 12.51 21.49
N ALA A 131 -11.53 13.08 20.99
CA ALA A 131 -10.76 12.48 19.90
C ALA A 131 -10.19 11.10 20.28
N GLU A 132 -9.63 10.94 21.49
CA GLU A 132 -9.19 9.64 22.03
C GLU A 132 -10.34 8.62 22.04
N ALA A 133 -11.50 9.00 22.57
CA ALA A 133 -12.65 8.13 22.65
C ALA A 133 -13.12 7.67 21.26
N PHE A 134 -13.24 8.60 20.30
CA PHE A 134 -13.63 8.25 18.94
C PHE A 134 -12.56 7.40 18.23
N ALA A 135 -11.27 7.64 18.47
CA ALA A 135 -10.20 6.81 17.92
C ALA A 135 -10.28 5.36 18.44
N ILE A 136 -10.52 5.16 19.75
CA ILE A 136 -10.75 3.82 20.33
C ILE A 136 -11.98 3.16 19.71
N ILE A 137 -13.09 3.90 19.59
CA ILE A 137 -14.33 3.39 18.98
C ILE A 137 -14.08 2.98 17.52
N THR A 138 -13.33 3.78 16.75
CA THR A 138 -12.96 3.45 15.36
C THR A 138 -12.11 2.19 15.29
N ILE A 139 -11.09 2.04 16.16
CA ILE A 139 -10.27 0.82 16.22
C ILE A 139 -11.13 -0.40 16.58
N PHE A 140 -12.02 -0.27 17.57
CA PHE A 140 -12.92 -1.33 17.98
C PHE A 140 -13.84 -1.77 16.83
N PHE A 141 -14.50 -0.82 16.16
CA PHE A 141 -15.34 -1.14 15.01
C PHE A 141 -14.53 -1.70 13.83
N ALA A 142 -13.32 -1.22 13.56
CA ALA A 142 -12.45 -1.77 12.53
C ALA A 142 -12.07 -3.23 12.84
N LEU A 143 -11.81 -3.56 14.11
CA LEU A 143 -11.51 -4.92 14.56
C LEU A 143 -12.74 -5.82 14.39
N VAL A 144 -13.92 -5.38 14.84
CA VAL A 144 -15.16 -6.14 14.64
C VAL A 144 -15.46 -6.32 13.16
N THR A 145 -15.26 -5.29 12.33
CA THR A 145 -15.41 -5.35 10.88
C THR A 145 -14.52 -6.43 10.27
N LEU A 146 -13.26 -6.53 10.69
CA LEU A 146 -12.34 -7.57 10.28
C LEU A 146 -12.81 -8.96 10.73
N VAL A 147 -13.16 -9.14 12.01
CA VAL A 147 -13.62 -10.42 12.56
C VAL A 147 -14.88 -10.90 11.83
N VAL A 148 -15.82 -10.00 11.58
CA VAL A 148 -17.04 -10.30 10.82
C VAL A 148 -16.72 -10.61 9.35
N GLY A 149 -15.76 -9.91 8.74
CA GLY A 149 -15.26 -10.23 7.39
C GLY A 149 -14.66 -11.64 7.29
N LEU A 150 -13.83 -12.02 8.27
CA LEU A 150 -13.24 -13.36 8.38
C LEU A 150 -14.30 -14.44 8.67
N ALA A 151 -15.27 -14.15 9.54
CA ALA A 151 -16.39 -15.04 9.82
C ALA A 151 -17.32 -15.20 8.60
N ALA A 152 -17.55 -14.14 7.83
CA ALA A 152 -18.28 -14.18 6.57
C ALA A 152 -17.58 -15.05 5.53
N ARG A 153 -16.24 -15.06 5.52
CA ARG A 153 -15.44 -15.98 4.70
C ARG A 153 -15.62 -17.44 5.13
N ALA A 154 -15.71 -17.71 6.43
CA ALA A 154 -15.84 -19.07 6.96
C ALA A 154 -17.25 -19.67 6.81
N ARG A 155 -18.31 -18.85 6.77
CA ARG A 155 -19.73 -19.31 6.79
C ARG A 155 -20.54 -18.98 5.53
N ALA A 156 -19.87 -18.61 4.44
CA ALA A 156 -20.40 -18.42 3.07
C ALA A 156 -21.62 -17.48 2.82
N SER A 157 -22.38 -17.01 3.83
CA SER A 157 -23.59 -16.21 3.55
C SER A 157 -24.07 -15.27 4.69
N SER A 158 -24.12 -15.70 5.95
CA SER A 158 -24.99 -15.01 6.94
C SER A 158 -24.45 -13.73 7.60
N ALA A 159 -23.17 -13.38 7.42
CA ALA A 159 -22.52 -12.29 8.18
C ALA A 159 -22.31 -10.99 7.37
N LYS A 160 -22.73 -10.96 6.10
CA LYS A 160 -22.55 -9.81 5.21
C LYS A 160 -23.21 -8.50 5.69
N PRO A 161 -24.51 -8.46 6.07
CA PRO A 161 -25.12 -7.20 6.51
C PRO A 161 -24.44 -6.64 7.75
N LEU A 162 -24.00 -7.53 8.65
CA LEU A 162 -23.28 -7.17 9.85
C LEU A 162 -21.92 -6.51 9.53
N GLY A 163 -21.17 -7.06 8.57
CA GLY A 163 -19.89 -6.49 8.12
C GLY A 163 -20.06 -5.10 7.52
N THR A 164 -21.08 -4.91 6.68
CA THR A 164 -21.40 -3.59 6.10
C THR A 164 -21.77 -2.57 7.17
N VAL A 165 -22.58 -2.94 8.16
CA VAL A 165 -22.94 -2.04 9.27
C VAL A 165 -21.71 -1.61 10.06
N PHE A 166 -20.83 -2.55 10.43
CA PHE A 166 -19.61 -2.20 11.17
C PHE A 166 -18.60 -1.42 10.33
N ALA A 167 -18.50 -1.66 9.01
CA ALA A 167 -17.70 -0.83 8.12
C ALA A 167 -18.23 0.60 8.05
N LEU A 168 -19.55 0.79 8.01
CA LEU A 168 -20.18 2.12 8.06
C LEU A 168 -19.93 2.82 9.42
N LEU A 169 -20.05 2.09 10.52
CA LEU A 169 -19.75 2.62 11.87
C LEU A 169 -18.26 2.99 12.03
N THR A 170 -17.36 2.18 11.48
CA THR A 170 -15.92 2.48 11.42
C THR A 170 -15.68 3.76 10.62
N LEU A 171 -16.30 3.88 9.45
CA LEU A 171 -16.20 5.07 8.60
C LEU A 171 -16.72 6.32 9.32
N ALA A 172 -17.90 6.24 9.93
CA ALA A 172 -18.55 7.36 10.61
C ALA A 172 -17.75 7.81 11.84
N SER A 173 -17.34 6.88 12.71
CA SER A 173 -16.50 7.20 13.87
C SER A 173 -15.15 7.79 13.46
N GLY A 174 -14.54 7.28 12.37
CA GLY A 174 -13.30 7.82 11.82
C GLY A 174 -13.45 9.27 11.31
N VAL A 175 -14.55 9.60 10.62
CA VAL A 175 -14.85 10.99 10.23
C VAL A 175 -14.98 11.88 11.46
N VAL A 176 -15.68 11.42 12.50
CA VAL A 176 -15.87 12.22 13.72
C VAL A 176 -14.55 12.45 14.42
N CYS A 177 -13.71 11.42 14.57
CA CYS A 177 -12.35 11.56 15.14
C CYS A 177 -11.53 12.60 14.38
N TRP A 178 -11.54 12.53 13.04
CA TRP A 178 -10.86 13.49 12.18
C TRP A 178 -11.42 14.91 12.34
N ALA A 179 -12.75 15.06 12.33
CA ALA A 179 -13.42 16.34 12.45
C ALA A 179 -13.12 17.02 13.80
N VAL A 180 -13.10 16.26 14.90
CA VAL A 180 -12.73 16.76 16.24
C VAL A 180 -11.25 17.20 16.24
N ALA A 181 -10.34 16.42 15.66
CA ALA A 181 -8.93 16.77 15.58
C ALA A 181 -8.67 18.04 14.73
N VAL A 182 -9.34 18.16 13.58
CA VAL A 182 -9.25 19.36 12.72
C VAL A 182 -9.92 20.57 13.38
N SER A 183 -11.01 20.37 14.11
CA SER A 183 -11.65 21.43 14.89
C SER A 183 -10.70 21.92 15.98
N ALA A 184 -10.03 21.01 16.69
CA ALA A 184 -9.01 21.37 17.67
C ALA A 184 -7.84 22.15 17.03
N TYR A 185 -7.43 21.78 15.82
CA TYR A 185 -6.36 22.48 15.10
C TYR A 185 -6.68 23.97 14.83
N ARG A 186 -7.91 24.29 14.44
CA ARG A 186 -8.33 25.66 14.07
C ARG A 186 -8.95 26.47 15.20
N ARG A 187 -9.14 25.89 16.38
CA ARG A 187 -9.80 26.56 17.51
C ARG A 187 -8.77 27.11 18.49
N SER A 188 -9.06 28.29 19.03
CA SER A 188 -8.32 28.84 20.16
C SER A 188 -8.85 28.23 21.44
N PHE A 189 -7.96 27.82 22.34
CA PHE A 189 -8.31 27.22 23.61
C PHE A 189 -7.76 28.08 24.74
N CYS A 190 -8.61 28.46 25.70
CA CYS A 190 -8.19 29.19 26.91
C CYS A 190 -7.32 30.43 26.62
N GLY A 191 -7.70 31.23 25.62
CA GLY A 191 -6.98 32.45 25.22
C GLY A 191 -5.65 32.22 24.50
N GLN A 192 -5.26 30.96 24.26
CA GLN A 192 -4.11 30.62 23.43
C GLN A 192 -4.46 30.75 21.95
N ALA A 193 -3.50 31.19 21.14
CA ALA A 193 -3.62 31.20 19.69
C ALA A 193 -3.88 29.78 19.16
N THR A 194 -4.55 29.68 18.00
CA THR A 194 -4.89 28.39 17.40
C THR A 194 -3.61 27.57 17.12
N TYR A 195 -3.72 26.26 16.93
CA TYR A 195 -2.54 25.47 16.54
C TYR A 195 -2.01 25.91 15.18
N ASP A 196 -2.88 26.35 14.27
CA ASP A 196 -2.50 26.94 12.97
C ASP A 196 -1.69 28.24 13.14
N ASP A 197 -2.15 29.14 14.01
CA ASP A 197 -1.46 30.41 14.32
C ASP A 197 -0.12 30.16 15.01
N ARG A 198 -0.05 29.13 15.85
CA ARG A 198 1.19 28.64 16.48
C ARG A 198 2.05 27.78 15.55
N ARG A 199 1.69 27.71 14.26
CA ARG A 199 2.42 27.02 13.19
C ARG A 199 2.69 25.55 13.51
N PHE A 200 1.71 24.87 14.08
CA PHE A 200 1.70 23.41 14.11
C PHE A 200 1.33 22.90 12.72
N PHE A 201 1.87 21.76 12.33
CA PHE A 201 1.56 21.09 11.07
C PHE A 201 0.92 19.74 11.33
N VAL A 202 0.03 19.35 10.42
CA VAL A 202 -0.50 18.00 10.38
C VAL A 202 0.63 17.03 10.03
N TYR A 203 0.81 16.01 10.86
CA TYR A 203 1.96 15.10 10.83
C TYR A 203 1.54 13.65 10.54
N THR A 204 2.47 12.71 10.66
CA THR A 204 2.34 11.32 10.21
C THR A 204 1.14 10.58 10.81
N GLY A 205 0.81 10.78 12.10
CA GLY A 205 -0.33 10.10 12.71
C GLY A 205 -1.65 10.46 12.03
N ALA A 206 -1.86 11.74 11.74
CA ALA A 206 -3.03 12.24 11.06
C ALA A 206 -3.17 11.70 9.63
N SER A 207 -2.08 11.67 8.85
CA SER A 207 -2.14 11.18 7.46
C SER A 207 -2.37 9.67 7.38
N VAL A 208 -1.73 8.88 8.25
CA VAL A 208 -1.94 7.42 8.35
C VAL A 208 -3.39 7.12 8.78
N PHE A 209 -3.95 7.91 9.69
CA PHE A 209 -5.36 7.77 10.10
C PHE A 209 -6.32 8.00 8.93
N VAL A 210 -6.11 9.08 8.16
CA VAL A 210 -6.92 9.39 6.97
C VAL A 210 -6.77 8.32 5.89
N ALA A 211 -5.57 7.75 5.71
CA ALA A 211 -5.37 6.63 4.79
C ALA A 211 -6.21 5.39 5.21
N GLY A 212 -6.23 5.05 6.50
CA GLY A 212 -7.11 4.01 7.04
C GLY A 212 -8.60 4.29 6.79
N TRP A 213 -9.00 5.57 6.90
CA TRP A 213 -10.35 6.01 6.58
C TRP A 213 -10.74 5.84 5.11
N VAL A 214 -9.86 6.21 4.18
CA VAL A 214 -10.09 5.99 2.75
C VAL A 214 -10.20 4.50 2.44
N LEU A 215 -9.33 3.66 3.00
CA LEU A 215 -9.41 2.20 2.80
C LEU A 215 -10.71 1.61 3.37
N THR A 216 -11.20 2.13 4.50
CA THR A 216 -12.49 1.75 5.07
C THR A 216 -13.65 2.15 4.15
N ALA A 217 -13.59 3.32 3.53
CA ALA A 217 -14.60 3.77 2.54
C ALA A 217 -14.64 2.84 1.32
N VAL A 218 -13.47 2.42 0.83
CA VAL A 218 -13.36 1.46 -0.26
C VAL A 218 -13.90 0.09 0.17
N ALA A 219 -13.56 -0.38 1.38
CA ALA A 219 -14.09 -1.63 1.94
C ALA A 219 -15.62 -1.60 2.05
N LEU A 220 -16.20 -0.50 2.52
CA LEU A 220 -17.65 -0.30 2.58
C LEU A 220 -18.29 -0.31 1.18
N ALA A 221 -17.70 0.39 0.21
CA ALA A 221 -18.20 0.38 -1.16
C ALA A 221 -18.18 -1.03 -1.78
N VAL A 222 -17.14 -1.82 -1.48
CA VAL A 222 -17.03 -3.23 -1.86
C VAL A 222 -18.09 -4.07 -1.14
N SER A 223 -18.39 -3.81 0.14
CA SER A 223 -19.39 -4.59 0.88
C SER A 223 -20.83 -4.29 0.44
N LEU A 224 -21.13 -3.04 0.07
CA LEU A 224 -22.42 -2.60 -0.45
C LEU A 224 -22.74 -3.18 -1.82
N LYS A 225 -21.72 -3.40 -2.65
CA LYS A 225 -21.89 -4.14 -3.90
C LYS A 225 -21.84 -5.63 -3.60
N ASP A 226 -22.95 -6.34 -3.82
CA ASP A 226 -22.94 -7.80 -3.94
C ASP A 226 -22.09 -8.15 -5.17
N VAL A 227 -20.77 -8.25 -5.01
CA VAL A 227 -19.88 -8.78 -6.05
C VAL A 227 -20.03 -10.30 -6.07
N ARG A 228 -21.21 -10.70 -6.54
CA ARG A 228 -21.61 -12.07 -6.81
C ARG A 228 -20.95 -12.45 -8.12
N LEU A 229 -19.84 -13.18 -8.03
CA LEU A 229 -19.12 -13.68 -9.19
C LEU A 229 -19.63 -15.09 -9.52
N PRO A 230 -20.36 -15.31 -10.63
CA PRO A 230 -20.65 -16.67 -11.07
C PRO A 230 -19.34 -17.48 -11.15
N THR A 231 -19.36 -18.73 -10.67
CA THR A 231 -18.26 -19.72 -10.75
C THR A 231 -17.86 -19.99 -12.19
N LEU A 232 -18.69 -19.57 -13.14
CA LEU A 232 -18.41 -19.38 -14.56
C LEU A 232 -18.62 -17.90 -14.95
N LEU A 233 -17.86 -16.97 -14.36
CA LEU A 233 -17.79 -15.64 -14.94
C LEU A 233 -17.31 -15.75 -16.39
N PRO A 234 -18.02 -15.14 -17.36
CA PRO A 234 -17.42 -14.81 -18.63
C PRO A 234 -16.15 -14.02 -18.29
N GLN A 235 -14.98 -14.50 -18.70
CA GLN A 235 -13.69 -13.82 -18.43
C GLN A 235 -13.79 -12.33 -18.76
N ALA A 236 -14.52 -12.00 -19.81
CA ALA A 236 -14.84 -10.63 -20.23
C ALA A 236 -15.37 -9.71 -19.12
N LEU A 237 -16.15 -10.20 -18.14
CA LEU A 237 -16.68 -9.36 -17.06
C LEU A 237 -15.67 -9.20 -15.90
N VAL A 238 -14.88 -10.24 -15.57
CA VAL A 238 -13.74 -10.14 -14.63
C VAL A 238 -12.77 -9.09 -15.16
N ASP A 239 -12.45 -9.21 -16.45
CA ASP A 239 -11.52 -8.36 -17.17
C ASP A 239 -11.97 -6.92 -17.17
N ARG A 240 -13.24 -6.68 -17.50
CA ARG A 240 -13.81 -5.33 -17.44
C ARG A 240 -13.73 -4.73 -16.05
N VAL A 241 -14.02 -5.49 -14.98
CA VAL A 241 -13.95 -4.95 -13.61
C VAL A 241 -12.51 -4.59 -13.23
N ILE A 242 -11.54 -5.47 -13.51
CA ILE A 242 -10.14 -5.22 -13.19
C ILE A 242 -9.57 -4.09 -14.04
N PHE A 243 -9.83 -4.07 -15.34
CA PHE A 243 -9.40 -2.98 -16.21
C PHE A 243 -10.06 -1.65 -15.80
N THR A 244 -11.32 -1.66 -15.34
CA THR A 244 -11.97 -0.46 -14.81
C THR A 244 -11.28 0.02 -13.55
N ALA A 245 -11.03 -0.87 -12.58
CA ALA A 245 -10.33 -0.54 -11.35
C ALA A 245 -8.90 -0.02 -11.63
N PHE A 246 -8.16 -0.70 -12.50
CA PHE A 246 -6.84 -0.28 -12.96
C PHE A 246 -6.88 1.10 -13.61
N THR A 247 -7.83 1.34 -14.51
CA THR A 247 -7.98 2.63 -15.19
C THR A 247 -8.26 3.76 -14.19
N LEU A 248 -9.20 3.57 -13.27
CA LEU A 248 -9.57 4.60 -12.28
C LEU A 248 -8.40 4.91 -11.32
N VAL A 249 -7.72 3.88 -10.83
CA VAL A 249 -6.58 4.06 -9.93
C VAL A 249 -5.39 4.67 -10.67
N ALA A 250 -5.10 4.24 -11.89
CA ALA A 250 -4.05 4.82 -12.71
C ALA A 250 -4.32 6.29 -13.05
N PHE A 251 -5.59 6.65 -13.29
CA PHE A 251 -5.99 8.05 -13.45
C PHE A 251 -5.76 8.85 -12.15
N GLY A 252 -6.18 8.32 -11.00
CA GLY A 252 -5.94 8.96 -9.71
C GLY A 252 -4.45 9.16 -9.42
N ALA A 253 -3.64 8.14 -9.66
CA ALA A 253 -2.18 8.21 -9.51
C ALA A 253 -1.54 9.20 -10.50
N PHE A 254 -2.03 9.28 -11.74
CA PHE A 254 -1.62 10.30 -12.71
C PHE A 254 -1.92 11.71 -12.19
N VAL A 255 -3.15 11.96 -11.71
CA VAL A 255 -3.54 13.26 -11.15
C VAL A 255 -2.65 13.60 -9.95
N PHE A 256 -2.42 12.66 -9.03
CA PHE A 256 -1.54 12.89 -7.88
C PHE A 256 -0.10 13.18 -8.29
N ALA A 257 0.45 12.45 -9.27
CA ALA A 257 1.78 12.71 -9.79
C ALA A 257 1.87 14.11 -10.42
N VAL A 258 0.89 14.53 -11.23
CA VAL A 258 0.85 15.88 -11.81
C VAL A 258 0.74 16.95 -10.73
N VAL A 259 -0.22 16.81 -9.80
CA VAL A 259 -0.48 17.79 -8.73
C VAL A 259 0.69 17.87 -7.75
N SER A 260 1.46 16.80 -7.55
CA SER A 260 2.65 16.83 -6.71
C SER A 260 3.74 17.77 -7.25
N THR A 261 3.80 18.02 -8.56
CA THR A 261 4.88 18.81 -9.19
C THR A 261 4.93 20.29 -8.80
N PRO A 262 3.82 21.05 -8.79
CA PRO A 262 3.83 22.44 -8.34
C PRO A 262 3.80 22.58 -6.81
N ILE A 263 3.35 21.55 -6.09
CA ILE A 263 3.20 21.61 -4.64
C ILE A 263 4.58 21.49 -3.97
N PRO A 264 4.88 22.27 -2.92
CA PRO A 264 6.08 22.09 -2.13
C PRO A 264 6.21 20.65 -1.65
N ILE A 265 7.40 20.08 -1.82
CA ILE A 265 7.77 18.80 -1.23
C ILE A 265 8.18 19.00 0.23
N VAL A 266 8.77 20.16 0.54
CA VAL A 266 9.12 20.51 1.91
C VAL A 266 8.97 21.99 2.20
N SER A 267 8.71 22.34 3.46
CA SER A 267 8.71 23.73 3.90
C SER A 267 9.25 23.91 5.31
N GLN A 268 9.76 25.10 5.61
CA GLN A 268 10.24 25.47 6.93
C GLN A 268 9.79 26.89 7.26
N TRP A 269 9.43 27.10 8.51
CA TRP A 269 9.16 28.44 9.06
C TRP A 269 10.34 28.87 9.93
N MET A 270 10.90 30.04 9.64
CA MET A 270 11.93 30.67 10.46
C MET A 270 11.35 31.81 11.30
N ALA A 271 12.11 32.26 12.31
CA ALA A 271 11.79 33.47 13.06
C ALA A 271 11.65 34.66 12.10
N GLN A 272 10.78 35.63 12.43
CA GLN A 272 10.52 36.87 11.65
C GLN A 272 9.68 36.71 10.35
N ASN A 273 8.68 35.82 10.34
CA ASN A 273 7.73 35.65 9.21
C ASN A 273 8.36 35.23 7.86
N THR A 274 9.54 34.60 7.90
CA THR A 274 10.18 34.04 6.70
C THR A 274 9.84 32.56 6.55
N VAL A 275 9.41 32.15 5.36
CA VAL A 275 9.03 30.78 5.01
C VAL A 275 9.87 30.30 3.85
N TYR A 276 10.51 29.15 4.03
CA TYR A 276 11.20 28.44 2.96
C TYR A 276 10.27 27.34 2.47
N ARG A 277 10.09 27.24 1.16
CA ARG A 277 9.32 26.16 0.54
C ARG A 277 10.14 25.61 -0.61
N ALA A 278 10.50 24.34 -0.57
CA ALA A 278 11.11 23.69 -1.72
C ALA A 278 10.04 22.84 -2.42
N SER A 279 9.84 23.10 -3.71
CA SER A 279 9.17 22.14 -4.61
C SER A 279 10.23 21.25 -5.26
N ILE A 280 9.82 20.33 -6.12
CA ILE A 280 10.74 19.48 -6.90
C ILE A 280 11.65 20.30 -7.84
N TRP A 281 11.25 21.54 -8.13
CA TRP A 281 11.88 22.42 -9.11
C TRP A 281 12.71 23.53 -8.47
N HIS A 282 12.13 24.22 -7.49
CA HIS A 282 12.67 25.47 -6.95
C HIS A 282 12.56 25.52 -5.43
N LEU A 283 13.51 26.21 -4.81
CA LEU A 283 13.42 26.74 -3.47
C LEU A 283 12.83 28.16 -3.55
N TYR A 284 11.73 28.37 -2.84
CA TYR A 284 11.05 29.65 -2.69
C TYR A 284 11.28 30.19 -1.28
N ILE A 285 11.59 31.48 -1.19
CA ILE A 285 11.67 32.20 0.08
C ILE A 285 10.53 33.22 0.08
N TYR A 286 9.71 33.17 1.12
CA TYR A 286 8.66 34.14 1.38
C TYR A 286 9.02 34.94 2.62
N THR A 287 8.92 36.26 2.57
CA THR A 287 9.06 37.13 3.74
C THR A 287 7.77 37.92 3.90
N ASN A 288 7.13 37.82 5.08
CA ASN A 288 5.81 38.44 5.32
C ASN A 288 4.75 38.03 4.27
N GLY A 289 4.82 36.78 3.79
CA GLY A 289 3.90 36.26 2.78
C GLY A 289 4.20 36.65 1.34
N VAL A 290 5.18 37.52 1.08
CA VAL A 290 5.62 37.90 -0.27
C VAL A 290 6.81 37.06 -0.70
N MET A 291 6.77 36.48 -1.89
CA MET A 291 7.90 35.73 -2.45
C MET A 291 9.05 36.67 -2.78
N THR A 292 10.17 36.55 -2.07
CA THR A 292 11.36 37.40 -2.22
C THR A 292 12.45 36.73 -3.05
N THR A 293 12.50 35.40 -3.07
CA THR A 293 13.53 34.65 -3.79
C THR A 293 12.96 33.38 -4.39
N LYS A 294 13.42 33.06 -5.60
CA LYS A 294 13.15 31.80 -6.30
C LYS A 294 14.47 31.31 -6.89
N THR A 295 14.98 30.20 -6.39
CA THR A 295 16.24 29.61 -6.83
C THR A 295 15.99 28.18 -7.28
N SER A 296 16.55 27.75 -8.40
CA SER A 296 16.42 26.34 -8.80
C SER A 296 17.22 25.44 -7.86
N LEU A 297 16.70 24.24 -7.57
CA LEU A 297 17.35 23.32 -6.61
C LEU A 297 18.77 22.91 -7.03
N TYR A 298 19.03 22.83 -8.34
CA TYR A 298 20.35 22.49 -8.85
C TYR A 298 21.33 23.68 -8.86
N GLU A 299 20.87 24.90 -8.53
CA GLU A 299 21.70 26.12 -8.46
C GLU A 299 22.17 26.43 -7.03
N LEU A 300 21.83 25.59 -6.05
CA LEU A 300 22.22 25.72 -4.63
C LEU A 300 23.73 25.50 -4.37
N GLY A 301 24.58 25.58 -5.39
CA GLY A 301 26.05 25.55 -5.26
C GLY A 301 26.65 24.17 -4.97
N CYS A 302 25.90 23.09 -5.18
CA CYS A 302 26.35 21.73 -4.86
C CYS A 302 26.06 20.74 -6.00
N THR A 303 27.13 20.13 -6.52
CA THR A 303 27.09 19.29 -7.72
C THR A 303 26.33 17.97 -7.51
N GLU A 304 26.44 17.34 -6.34
CA GLU A 304 25.72 16.10 -6.03
C GLU A 304 24.22 16.37 -5.80
N LEU A 305 23.87 17.45 -5.08
CA LEU A 305 22.47 17.87 -4.94
C LEU A 305 21.85 18.17 -6.30
N ALA A 306 22.60 18.84 -7.19
CA ALA A 306 22.16 19.12 -8.55
C ALA A 306 21.90 17.85 -9.36
N ARG A 307 22.73 16.81 -9.24
CA ARG A 307 22.51 15.51 -9.90
C ARG A 307 21.24 14.83 -9.40
N TYR A 308 21.04 14.79 -8.09
CA TYR A 308 19.85 14.20 -7.49
C TYR A 308 18.59 15.00 -7.81
N ALA A 309 18.62 16.33 -7.71
CA ALA A 309 17.49 17.19 -8.09
C ALA A 309 17.09 16.98 -9.56
N ARG A 310 18.05 16.91 -10.49
CA ARG A 310 17.77 16.60 -11.90
C ARG A 310 17.22 15.19 -12.09
N ALA A 311 17.76 14.20 -11.38
CA ALA A 311 17.25 12.83 -11.42
C ALA A 311 15.81 12.77 -10.91
N THR A 312 15.52 13.38 -9.76
CA THR A 312 14.18 13.49 -9.20
C THR A 312 13.22 14.15 -10.18
N GLN A 313 13.58 15.30 -10.76
CA GLN A 313 12.77 15.99 -11.77
C GLN A 313 12.49 15.08 -12.98
N ALA A 314 13.51 14.40 -13.50
CA ALA A 314 13.36 13.48 -14.61
C ALA A 314 12.44 12.30 -14.27
N PHE A 315 12.65 11.63 -13.13
CA PHE A 315 11.84 10.49 -12.72
C PHE A 315 10.41 10.87 -12.35
N THR A 316 10.18 12.06 -11.80
CA THR A 316 8.82 12.57 -11.57
C THR A 316 8.10 12.82 -12.89
N VAL A 317 8.76 13.44 -13.88
CA VAL A 317 8.20 13.59 -15.24
C VAL A 317 7.94 12.23 -15.89
N MET A 318 8.88 11.29 -15.78
CA MET A 318 8.69 9.93 -16.27
C MET A 318 7.50 9.26 -15.58
N SER A 319 7.35 9.41 -14.26
CA SER A 319 6.24 8.85 -13.50
C SER A 319 4.89 9.35 -14.02
N ILE A 320 4.78 10.64 -14.35
CA ILE A 320 3.58 11.24 -14.94
C ILE A 320 3.25 10.56 -16.27
N PHE A 321 4.23 10.45 -17.18
CA PHE A 321 4.02 9.81 -18.48
C PHE A 321 3.68 8.33 -18.35
N THR A 322 4.36 7.59 -17.49
CA THR A 322 4.07 6.17 -17.28
C THR A 322 2.72 5.93 -16.61
N CYS A 323 2.27 6.78 -15.69
CA CYS A 323 0.93 6.72 -15.11
C CYS A 323 -0.12 7.05 -16.17
N LEU A 324 0.14 8.02 -17.05
CA LEU A 324 -0.72 8.32 -18.21
C LEU A 324 -0.79 7.15 -19.19
N PHE A 325 0.34 6.48 -19.48
CA PHE A 325 0.37 5.28 -20.32
C PHE A 325 -0.34 4.09 -19.67
N ALA A 326 -0.22 3.92 -18.36
CA ALA A 326 -1.00 2.93 -17.62
C ALA A 326 -2.50 3.23 -17.72
N PHE A 327 -2.91 4.48 -17.51
CA PHE A 327 -4.29 4.90 -17.70
C PHE A 327 -4.80 4.63 -19.13
N ALA A 328 -4.02 5.00 -20.15
CA ALA A 328 -4.35 4.75 -21.54
C ALA A 328 -4.43 3.25 -21.86
N ALA A 329 -3.51 2.43 -21.34
CA ALA A 329 -3.53 0.98 -21.49
C ALA A 329 -4.77 0.35 -20.84
N GLY A 330 -5.19 0.86 -19.67
CA GLY A 330 -6.45 0.48 -19.04
C GLY A 330 -7.68 0.81 -19.90
N LEU A 331 -7.75 2.03 -20.45
CA LEU A 331 -8.83 2.45 -21.36
C LEU A 331 -8.87 1.64 -22.66
N LEU A 332 -7.70 1.36 -23.25
CA LEU A 332 -7.59 0.55 -24.45
C LEU A 332 -8.05 -0.89 -24.15
N ALA A 333 -7.61 -1.48 -23.03
CA ALA A 333 -8.03 -2.81 -22.61
C ALA A 333 -9.56 -2.88 -22.37
N LEU A 334 -10.18 -1.82 -21.83
CA LEU A 334 -11.64 -1.72 -21.71
C LEU A 334 -12.37 -1.69 -23.06
N ARG A 335 -11.73 -1.15 -24.10
CA ARG A 335 -12.23 -1.13 -25.49
C ARG A 335 -11.92 -2.41 -26.26
N GLY A 336 -11.31 -3.40 -25.61
CA GLY A 336 -10.86 -4.65 -26.25
C GLY A 336 -9.60 -4.49 -27.11
N VAL A 337 -8.92 -3.34 -27.02
CA VAL A 337 -7.67 -3.06 -27.73
C VAL A 337 -6.52 -3.21 -26.74
N GLY A 338 -5.74 -4.28 -26.86
CA GLY A 338 -4.76 -4.63 -25.83
C GLY A 338 -5.38 -5.45 -24.70
N GLY A 339 -4.53 -6.07 -23.89
CA GLY A 339 -4.96 -7.03 -22.88
C GLY A 339 -4.15 -6.91 -21.60
N TYR A 340 -4.19 -7.93 -20.75
CA TYR A 340 -3.46 -7.90 -19.50
C TYR A 340 -1.96 -7.67 -19.65
N LYS A 341 -1.33 -8.15 -20.73
CA LYS A 341 0.11 -7.94 -20.96
C LYS A 341 0.45 -6.45 -21.00
N THR A 342 -0.34 -5.65 -21.72
CA THR A 342 -0.13 -4.20 -21.81
C THR A 342 -0.46 -3.49 -20.50
N VAL A 343 -1.53 -3.89 -19.80
CA VAL A 343 -1.92 -3.33 -18.50
C VAL A 343 -0.88 -3.61 -17.41
N VAL A 344 -0.40 -4.85 -17.32
CA VAL A 344 0.62 -5.24 -16.33
C VAL A 344 1.96 -4.60 -16.64
N LEU A 345 2.38 -4.58 -17.91
CA LEU A 345 3.66 -3.97 -18.30
C LEU A 345 3.68 -2.47 -17.96
N THR A 346 2.65 -1.74 -18.39
CA THR A 346 2.54 -0.30 -18.11
C THR A 346 2.37 -0.01 -16.62
N GLY A 347 1.62 -0.85 -15.89
CA GLY A 347 1.50 -0.77 -14.43
C GLY A 347 2.83 -0.97 -13.69
N ILE A 348 3.64 -1.95 -14.08
CA ILE A 348 4.98 -2.19 -13.52
C ILE A 348 5.89 -0.99 -13.78
N PHE A 349 5.92 -0.48 -15.02
CA PHE A 349 6.72 0.68 -15.36
C PHE A 349 6.30 1.90 -14.54
N ALA A 350 4.99 2.19 -14.46
CA ALA A 350 4.47 3.30 -13.67
C ALA A 350 4.80 3.19 -12.18
N THR A 351 4.66 1.98 -11.63
CA THR A 351 5.02 1.68 -10.24
C THR A 351 6.52 1.90 -10.01
N ALA A 352 7.37 1.38 -10.89
CA ALA A 352 8.82 1.50 -10.77
C ALA A 352 9.27 2.96 -10.82
N THR A 353 8.81 3.73 -11.81
CA THR A 353 9.18 5.15 -11.92
C THR A 353 8.64 5.99 -10.77
N ALA A 354 7.43 5.72 -10.27
CA ALA A 354 6.88 6.43 -9.12
C ALA A 354 7.61 6.08 -7.82
N LEU A 355 8.01 4.82 -7.64
CA LEU A 355 8.84 4.40 -6.50
C LEU A 355 10.23 5.04 -6.56
N ILE A 356 10.86 5.09 -7.74
CA ILE A 356 12.17 5.76 -7.91
C ILE A 356 12.03 7.26 -7.63
N ALA A 357 11.01 7.93 -8.18
CA ALA A 357 10.75 9.35 -7.92
C ALA A 357 10.58 9.62 -6.42
N THR A 358 9.73 8.84 -5.74
CA THR A 358 9.52 8.94 -4.29
C THR A 358 10.80 8.67 -3.50
N SER A 359 11.60 7.68 -3.91
CA SER A 359 12.87 7.35 -3.26
C SER A 359 13.89 8.47 -3.42
N LEU A 360 13.94 9.10 -4.60
CA LEU A 360 14.82 10.24 -4.86
C LEU A 360 14.36 11.50 -4.12
N ASP A 361 13.06 11.74 -3.98
CA ASP A 361 12.52 12.82 -3.14
C ASP A 361 12.90 12.62 -1.67
N LEU A 362 12.76 11.39 -1.16
CA LEU A 362 13.19 11.04 0.20
C LEU A 362 14.72 11.12 0.34
N ALA A 363 15.47 10.76 -0.70
CA ALA A 363 16.92 10.94 -0.71
C ALA A 363 17.28 12.43 -0.66
N ILE A 364 16.59 13.30 -1.40
CA ILE A 364 16.80 14.76 -1.30
C ILE A 364 16.56 15.22 0.14
N TYR A 365 15.57 14.66 0.82
CA TYR A 365 15.23 15.03 2.19
C TYR A 365 16.26 14.57 3.24
N PHE A 366 16.70 13.30 3.16
CA PHE A 366 17.50 12.64 4.19
C PHE A 366 18.99 12.48 3.87
N LYS A 367 19.41 12.61 2.61
CA LYS A 367 20.80 12.44 2.20
C LYS A 367 21.54 13.76 2.24
N ASP A 368 22.74 13.73 2.82
CA ASP A 368 23.64 14.86 2.77
C ASP A 368 24.38 14.86 1.43
N PHE A 369 24.21 15.96 0.69
CA PHE A 369 24.86 16.11 -0.61
C PHE A 369 26.12 16.97 -0.53
N CYS A 370 26.22 17.83 0.49
CA CYS A 370 27.21 18.89 0.55
C CYS A 370 27.62 19.12 2.02
N PRO A 371 28.92 19.32 2.32
CA PRO A 371 29.36 19.64 3.67
C PRO A 371 28.80 20.98 4.18
N THR A 372 28.48 21.90 3.26
CA THR A 372 28.04 23.26 3.54
C THR A 372 26.53 23.45 3.62
N LEU A 373 25.74 22.46 3.17
CA LEU A 373 24.29 22.48 3.22
C LEU A 373 23.81 21.24 4.01
N PRO A 374 23.30 21.40 5.23
CA PRO A 374 22.71 20.29 5.97
C PRO A 374 21.51 19.74 5.19
N THR A 375 21.17 18.46 5.40
CA THR A 375 19.92 17.87 4.91
C THR A 375 18.69 18.72 5.21
N PHE A 376 17.65 18.61 4.39
CA PHE A 376 16.37 19.27 4.68
C PHE A 376 15.81 18.82 6.03
N ASP A 377 15.96 17.54 6.38
CA ASP A 377 15.64 17.02 7.71
C ASP A 377 16.49 17.68 8.82
N ALA A 378 17.83 17.75 8.63
CA ALA A 378 18.73 18.47 9.53
C ALA A 378 18.31 19.92 9.72
N MET A 379 17.86 20.59 8.65
CA MET A 379 17.42 21.97 8.64
C MET A 379 16.05 22.19 9.31
N HIS A 380 15.33 21.12 9.68
CA HIS A 380 13.95 21.14 10.18
C HIS A 380 12.93 21.59 9.13
N PHE A 381 13.17 21.25 7.88
CA PHE A 381 12.11 21.31 6.88
C PHE A 381 11.10 20.20 7.14
N HIS A 382 9.82 20.55 7.09
CA HIS A 382 8.69 19.64 7.15
C HIS A 382 8.43 19.05 5.77
N ARG A 383 7.96 17.81 5.72
CA ARG A 383 7.46 17.20 4.49
C ARG A 383 6.04 17.69 4.22
N ASP A 384 5.85 18.24 3.04
CA ASP A 384 4.58 18.81 2.61
C ASP A 384 3.77 17.84 1.74
N ALA A 385 2.58 18.29 1.33
CA ALA A 385 1.65 17.52 0.51
C ALA A 385 2.27 17.00 -0.80
N GLY A 386 3.31 17.65 -1.36
CA GLY A 386 3.99 17.17 -2.56
C GLY A 386 4.59 15.78 -2.38
N VAL A 387 5.31 15.55 -1.28
CA VAL A 387 5.91 14.23 -0.95
C VAL A 387 4.83 13.19 -0.67
N ALA A 388 3.75 13.59 0.01
CA ALA A 388 2.65 12.68 0.30
C ALA A 388 1.93 12.24 -0.99
N LEU A 389 1.72 13.15 -1.93
CA LEU A 389 1.03 12.86 -3.20
C LEU A 389 1.84 11.94 -4.11
N ILE A 390 3.16 12.16 -4.24
CA ILE A 390 4.02 11.29 -5.05
C ILE A 390 4.18 9.90 -4.41
N ALA A 391 4.29 9.82 -3.09
CA ALA A 391 4.31 8.54 -2.39
C ALA A 391 2.96 7.79 -2.54
N THR A 392 1.84 8.52 -2.46
CA THR A 392 0.51 7.94 -2.66
C THR A 392 0.32 7.43 -4.08
N SER A 393 0.82 8.14 -5.10
CA SER A 393 0.77 7.67 -6.49
C SER A 393 1.58 6.38 -6.66
N ALA A 394 2.76 6.28 -6.04
CA ALA A 394 3.57 5.07 -6.07
C ALA A 394 2.86 3.87 -5.42
N VAL A 395 2.30 4.06 -4.22
CA VAL A 395 1.60 3.01 -3.47
C VAL A 395 0.33 2.55 -4.18
N THR A 396 -0.48 3.49 -4.68
CA THR A 396 -1.73 3.17 -5.37
C THR A 396 -1.48 2.45 -6.70
N MET A 397 -0.45 2.87 -7.46
CA MET A 397 -0.01 2.14 -8.67
C MET A 397 0.51 0.75 -8.36
N ALA A 398 1.33 0.60 -7.31
CA ALA A 398 1.81 -0.71 -6.89
C ALA A 398 0.63 -1.64 -6.55
N ALA A 399 -0.32 -1.16 -5.74
CA ALA A 399 -1.48 -1.94 -5.33
C ALA A 399 -2.31 -2.43 -6.52
N VAL A 400 -2.65 -1.54 -7.46
CA VAL A 400 -3.50 -1.92 -8.59
C VAL A 400 -2.76 -2.77 -9.64
N THR A 401 -1.45 -2.57 -9.78
CA THR A 401 -0.60 -3.42 -10.62
C THR A 401 -0.52 -4.84 -10.05
N LEU A 402 -0.40 -4.99 -8.72
CA LEU A 402 -0.43 -6.30 -8.07
C LEU A 402 -1.78 -6.99 -8.23
N VAL A 403 -2.90 -6.24 -8.19
CA VAL A 403 -4.24 -6.78 -8.49
C VAL A 403 -4.32 -7.28 -9.94
N ALA A 404 -3.83 -6.49 -10.91
CA ALA A 404 -3.80 -6.90 -12.32
C ALA A 404 -2.87 -8.11 -12.59
N ILE A 405 -1.75 -8.23 -11.88
CA ILE A 405 -0.89 -9.42 -11.92
C ILE A 405 -1.64 -10.61 -11.32
N GLY A 406 -2.28 -10.43 -10.16
CA GLY A 406 -3.05 -11.46 -9.50
C GLY A 406 -4.20 -12.00 -10.35
N SER A 407 -4.85 -11.14 -11.14
CA SER A 407 -5.89 -11.57 -12.07
C SER A 407 -5.37 -12.34 -13.27
N VAL A 408 -4.22 -11.94 -13.84
CA VAL A 408 -3.54 -12.73 -14.87
C VAL A 408 -3.21 -14.12 -14.34
N VAL A 409 -2.68 -14.16 -13.12
CA VAL A 409 -2.36 -15.41 -12.44
C VAL A 409 -3.61 -16.26 -12.22
N LEU A 410 -4.72 -15.66 -11.77
CA LEU A 410 -6.01 -16.35 -11.62
C LEU A 410 -6.56 -16.88 -12.96
N GLN A 411 -6.33 -16.18 -14.07
CA GLN A 411 -6.72 -16.67 -15.40
C GLN A 411 -5.85 -17.83 -15.86
N LEU A 412 -4.54 -17.72 -15.67
CA LEU A 412 -3.61 -18.81 -15.94
C LEU A 412 -3.87 -20.04 -15.06
N LEU A 413 -4.40 -19.85 -13.85
CA LEU A 413 -4.86 -20.91 -12.96
C LEU A 413 -6.15 -21.58 -13.47
N ARG A 414 -7.05 -20.81 -14.08
CA ARG A 414 -8.40 -21.24 -14.49
C ARG A 414 -8.42 -21.88 -15.88
N ASP A 415 -7.61 -21.40 -16.81
CA ASP A 415 -7.52 -21.91 -18.19
C ASP A 415 -6.64 -23.18 -18.30
N ARG A 416 -6.30 -23.79 -17.17
CA ARG A 416 -5.51 -25.01 -17.17
C ARG A 416 -6.37 -26.22 -17.53
N PRO A 417 -5.92 -27.06 -18.49
CA PRO A 417 -6.42 -28.42 -18.59
C PRO A 417 -6.17 -29.14 -17.25
N ALA A 418 -7.03 -30.10 -16.90
CA ALA A 418 -7.19 -30.76 -15.59
C ALA A 418 -5.93 -31.43 -14.94
N GLY A 419 -4.71 -31.13 -15.39
CA GLY A 419 -3.45 -31.62 -14.82
C GLY A 419 -2.46 -30.55 -14.34
N GLY A 420 -2.80 -29.26 -14.36
CA GLY A 420 -1.85 -28.21 -13.96
C GLY A 420 -2.05 -27.69 -12.53
N ASN A 421 -1.25 -28.16 -11.58
CA ASN A 421 -1.16 -27.58 -10.23
C ASN A 421 -0.45 -26.23 -10.24
N VAL A 422 -1.15 -25.10 -10.10
CA VAL A 422 -0.51 -23.93 -9.47
C VAL A 422 -1.24 -23.62 -8.17
N SER A 423 -0.46 -23.64 -7.08
CA SER A 423 -0.98 -23.57 -5.73
C SER A 423 -1.24 -22.12 -5.35
N ALA A 424 -2.30 -21.87 -4.58
CA ALA A 424 -2.53 -20.58 -3.93
C ALA A 424 -1.30 -20.13 -3.11
N GLY A 425 -0.50 -21.09 -2.63
CA GLY A 425 0.81 -20.86 -2.01
C GLY A 425 1.77 -20.05 -2.87
N SER A 426 1.92 -20.36 -4.17
CA SER A 426 2.84 -19.63 -5.06
C SER A 426 2.49 -18.15 -5.21
N PHE A 427 1.20 -17.82 -5.15
CA PHE A 427 0.73 -16.44 -5.23
C PHE A 427 0.99 -15.66 -3.93
N VAL A 428 0.62 -16.24 -2.79
CA VAL A 428 0.89 -15.63 -1.48
C VAL A 428 2.41 -15.45 -1.29
N TYR A 429 3.20 -16.43 -1.75
CA TYR A 429 4.64 -16.37 -1.77
C TYR A 429 5.18 -15.18 -2.57
N LEU A 430 4.74 -15.00 -3.82
CA LEU A 430 5.21 -13.91 -4.67
C LEU A 430 4.94 -12.54 -4.03
N ILE A 431 3.70 -12.30 -3.61
CA ILE A 431 3.28 -11.01 -3.03
C ILE A 431 4.02 -10.76 -1.72
N GLY A 432 4.05 -11.74 -0.82
CA GLY A 432 4.76 -11.60 0.46
C GLY A 432 6.25 -11.37 0.29
N THR A 433 6.88 -12.03 -0.68
CA THR A 433 8.31 -11.85 -0.97
C THR A 433 8.59 -10.45 -1.50
N LEU A 434 7.71 -9.88 -2.33
CA LEU A 434 7.84 -8.50 -2.81
C LEU A 434 7.69 -7.48 -1.67
N VAL A 435 6.72 -7.68 -0.77
CA VAL A 435 6.54 -6.82 0.42
C VAL A 435 7.78 -6.88 1.31
N SER A 436 8.30 -8.09 1.54
CA SER A 436 9.56 -8.31 2.27
C SER A 436 10.74 -7.56 1.65
N VAL A 437 10.90 -7.62 0.32
CA VAL A 437 11.95 -6.88 -0.40
C VAL A 437 11.83 -5.37 -0.16
N ILE A 438 10.62 -4.81 -0.26
CA ILE A 438 10.38 -3.39 -0.04
C ILE A 438 10.76 -3.01 1.40
N PHE A 439 10.33 -3.78 2.40
CA PHE A 439 10.67 -3.52 3.79
C PHE A 439 12.17 -3.54 4.04
N LEU A 440 12.92 -4.44 3.39
CA LEU A 440 14.37 -4.47 3.51
C LEU A 440 15.05 -3.27 2.85
N ILE A 441 14.62 -2.89 1.64
CA ILE A 441 15.19 -1.72 0.94
C ILE A 441 15.01 -0.47 1.80
N VAL A 442 13.78 -0.25 2.31
CA VAL A 442 13.50 0.90 3.17
C VAL A 442 14.25 0.78 4.50
N GLY A 443 14.29 -0.41 5.09
CA GLY A 443 14.96 -0.66 6.36
C GLY A 443 16.47 -0.40 6.31
N VAL A 444 17.13 -0.73 5.18
CA VAL A 444 18.57 -0.50 4.98
C VAL A 444 18.87 0.97 4.64
N ALA A 445 17.92 1.69 4.04
CA ALA A 445 18.08 3.09 3.68
C ALA A 445 17.73 4.07 4.82
N THR A 446 17.09 3.60 5.88
CA THR A 446 16.65 4.43 7.01
C THR A 446 17.59 4.27 8.22
N PRO A 447 17.63 5.27 9.12
CA PRO A 447 18.40 5.16 10.35
C PRO A 447 17.95 3.95 11.19
N VAL A 448 18.93 3.30 11.82
CA VAL A 448 18.72 2.16 12.72
C VAL A 448 18.51 2.66 14.14
N TYR A 449 19.36 3.61 14.55
CA TYR A 449 19.27 4.26 15.84
C TYR A 449 19.28 5.77 15.67
N GLN A 450 18.65 6.45 16.61
CA GLN A 450 18.73 7.90 16.72
C GLN A 450 18.89 8.32 18.16
N ARG A 451 19.60 9.41 18.36
CA ARG A 451 19.74 10.10 19.64
C ARG A 451 19.65 11.59 19.37
N GLU A 452 18.72 12.26 20.02
CA GLU A 452 18.66 13.72 20.02
C GLU A 452 19.47 14.23 21.22
N VAL A 453 20.52 15.02 20.96
CA VAL A 453 21.37 15.61 22.00
C VAL A 453 20.81 16.98 22.39
N SER A 454 20.35 17.75 21.40
CA SER A 454 19.61 18.99 21.59
C SER A 454 18.53 19.17 20.53
N ASN A 455 17.78 20.29 20.59
CA ASN A 455 16.76 20.59 19.57
C ASN A 455 17.36 20.76 18.17
N THR A 456 18.66 21.05 18.11
CA THR A 456 19.40 21.33 16.89
C THR A 456 20.57 20.36 16.65
N ASP A 457 20.94 19.57 17.65
CA ASP A 457 21.99 18.56 17.57
C ASP A 457 21.41 17.17 17.73
N TRP A 458 21.72 16.30 16.78
CA TRP A 458 21.28 14.92 16.81
C TRP A 458 22.35 14.02 16.23
N VAL A 459 22.27 12.75 16.59
CA VAL A 459 23.12 11.69 16.06
C VAL A 459 22.21 10.57 15.56
N LYS A 460 22.25 10.31 14.26
CA LYS A 460 21.57 9.18 13.62
C LYS A 460 22.60 8.17 13.17
N VAL A 461 22.36 6.93 13.52
CA VAL A 461 23.22 5.81 13.15
C VAL A 461 22.51 5.06 12.05
N PHE A 462 23.08 5.13 10.86
CA PHE A 462 22.65 4.34 9.72
C PHE A 462 23.41 3.02 9.72
N TRP A 463 22.98 2.13 8.83
CA TRP A 463 23.68 0.88 8.56
C TRP A 463 25.12 1.08 8.06
N TRP A 464 25.38 2.17 7.34
CA TRP A 464 26.63 2.39 6.62
C TRP A 464 27.53 3.45 7.25
N HIS A 465 26.95 4.38 8.01
CA HIS A 465 27.64 5.56 8.51
C HIS A 465 26.91 6.17 9.71
N ILE A 466 27.58 7.08 10.42
CA ILE A 466 26.98 7.89 11.47
C ILE A 466 26.81 9.31 10.92
N GLN A 467 25.61 9.86 11.08
CA GLN A 467 25.34 11.29 10.85
C GLN A 467 25.22 11.96 12.20
N SER A 468 26.03 12.98 12.44
CA SER A 468 25.81 13.91 13.54
C SER A 468 25.65 15.31 13.01
N LEU A 469 24.65 16.02 13.51
CA LEU A 469 24.49 17.45 13.32
C LEU A 469 24.96 18.13 14.61
N SER A 470 25.92 19.05 14.51
CA SER A 470 26.30 19.93 15.61
C SER A 470 26.22 21.39 15.18
N GLN A 471 25.61 22.24 16.01
CA GLN A 471 25.43 23.67 15.73
C GLN A 471 26.57 24.58 16.22
N ALA A 472 27.49 24.13 17.06
CA ALA A 472 28.48 25.01 17.70
C ALA A 472 29.93 24.74 17.25
N PRO A 473 30.70 25.74 16.75
CA PRO A 473 30.36 27.15 16.47
C PRO A 473 29.92 27.40 15.00
N GLY A 474 29.46 26.36 14.31
CA GLY A 474 28.87 26.42 12.98
C GLY A 474 28.07 25.15 12.74
N ARG A 475 26.97 25.24 11.98
CA ARG A 475 26.14 24.07 11.66
C ARG A 475 26.93 23.16 10.74
N THR A 476 27.59 22.18 11.33
CA THR A 476 28.40 21.20 10.63
C THR A 476 27.67 19.87 10.72
N LEU A 477 27.29 19.38 9.56
CA LEU A 477 26.90 18.00 9.45
C LEU A 477 28.18 17.21 9.25
N VAL A 478 28.44 16.31 10.20
CA VAL A 478 29.59 15.43 10.17
C VAL A 478 29.08 14.05 9.80
N LEU A 479 29.44 13.61 8.60
CA LEU A 479 29.39 12.20 8.25
C LEU A 479 30.64 11.56 8.85
N ALA A 480 30.45 10.67 9.80
CA ALA A 480 31.54 9.93 10.41
C ALA A 480 31.42 8.46 10.03
N ASP A 481 32.54 7.90 9.58
CA ASP A 481 32.70 6.46 9.55
C ASP A 481 32.74 5.92 10.98
N PHE A 482 32.36 4.66 11.15
CA PHE A 482 32.48 3.98 12.43
C PHE A 482 33.96 3.89 12.83
N THR A 483 34.35 4.60 13.89
CA THR A 483 35.71 4.56 14.43
C THR A 483 36.06 3.24 15.10
N CYS A 484 35.04 2.55 15.64
CA CYS A 484 35.18 1.23 16.24
C CYS A 484 34.95 0.14 15.18
N GLU A 485 36.00 -0.62 14.86
CA GLU A 485 35.93 -1.72 13.88
C GLU A 485 34.88 -2.77 14.27
N ALA A 486 34.75 -3.08 15.56
CA ALA A 486 33.76 -4.04 16.04
C ALA A 486 32.30 -3.59 15.80
N VAL A 487 32.01 -2.29 15.89
CA VAL A 487 30.70 -1.72 15.57
C VAL A 487 30.49 -1.68 14.06
N TRP A 488 31.53 -1.27 13.31
CA TRP A 488 31.53 -1.26 11.86
C TRP A 488 31.19 -2.65 11.29
N GLN A 489 31.88 -3.70 11.74
CA GLN A 489 31.68 -5.08 11.29
C GLN A 489 30.25 -5.58 11.54
N ARG A 490 29.57 -5.09 12.59
CA ARG A 490 28.20 -5.51 12.92
C ARG A 490 27.14 -4.75 12.13
N LEU A 491 27.24 -3.43 12.07
CA LEU A 491 26.27 -2.61 11.36
C LEU A 491 26.47 -2.72 9.85
N VAL A 492 27.67 -2.45 9.34
CA VAL A 492 27.97 -2.56 7.91
C VAL A 492 27.89 -4.01 7.43
N GLY A 493 28.36 -4.97 8.25
CA GLY A 493 28.20 -6.39 7.97
C GLY A 493 26.73 -6.81 7.96
N GLY A 494 25.92 -6.38 8.93
CA GLY A 494 24.47 -6.63 8.96
C GLY A 494 23.76 -6.03 7.75
N ALA A 495 24.15 -4.83 7.33
CA ALA A 495 23.64 -4.16 6.14
C ALA A 495 23.95 -4.93 4.86
N SER A 496 25.20 -5.40 4.72
CA SER A 496 25.65 -6.21 3.59
C SER A 496 24.88 -7.52 3.50
N ILE A 497 24.64 -8.16 4.65
CA ILE A 497 23.80 -9.35 4.76
C ILE A 497 22.35 -9.06 4.37
N ALA A 498 21.78 -7.92 4.78
CA ALA A 498 20.44 -7.51 4.39
C ALA A 498 20.34 -7.24 2.88
N VAL A 499 21.36 -6.66 2.25
CA VAL A 499 21.44 -6.48 0.79
C VAL A 499 21.51 -7.83 0.07
N ALA A 500 22.29 -8.79 0.59
CA ALA A 500 22.30 -10.16 0.07
C ALA A 500 20.91 -10.81 0.20
N ALA A 501 20.21 -10.59 1.32
CA ALA A 501 18.85 -11.07 1.51
C ALA A 501 17.85 -10.45 0.51
N ILE A 502 17.99 -9.16 0.18
CA ILE A 502 17.21 -8.52 -0.90
C ILE A 502 17.44 -9.24 -2.23
N GLY A 503 18.70 -9.49 -2.59
CA GLY A 503 19.04 -10.20 -3.82
C GLY A 503 18.44 -11.62 -3.87
N ILE A 504 18.54 -12.37 -2.77
CA ILE A 504 17.98 -13.72 -2.66
C ILE A 504 16.45 -13.70 -2.70
N SER A 505 15.81 -12.76 -2.01
CA SER A 505 14.35 -12.57 -2.08
C SER A 505 13.89 -12.19 -3.49
N ALA A 506 14.65 -11.35 -4.21
CA ALA A 506 14.34 -11.01 -5.59
C ALA A 506 14.42 -12.23 -6.52
N ILE A 507 15.46 -13.06 -6.38
CA ILE A 507 15.56 -14.35 -7.10
C ILE A 507 14.41 -15.27 -6.68
N GLY A 508 14.07 -15.31 -5.39
CA GLY A 508 12.93 -16.01 -4.84
C GLY A 508 11.62 -15.58 -5.50
N ALA A 509 11.40 -14.28 -5.66
CA ALA A 509 10.23 -13.72 -6.35
C ALA A 509 10.22 -14.13 -7.84
N VAL A 510 11.36 -14.11 -8.52
CA VAL A 510 11.49 -14.62 -9.90
C VAL A 510 11.14 -16.10 -9.97
N LEU A 511 11.62 -16.93 -9.02
CA LEU A 511 11.21 -18.33 -8.94
C LEU A 511 9.71 -18.47 -8.65
N GLY A 512 9.14 -17.60 -7.80
CA GLY A 512 7.70 -17.51 -7.57
C GLY A 512 6.94 -17.24 -8.87
N VAL A 513 7.45 -16.35 -9.72
CA VAL A 513 6.91 -16.13 -11.08
C VAL A 513 7.04 -17.40 -11.94
N LEU A 514 8.19 -18.06 -11.91
CA LEU A 514 8.45 -19.28 -12.68
C LEU A 514 7.65 -20.50 -12.19
N GLN A 515 7.21 -20.53 -10.92
CA GLN A 515 6.29 -21.56 -10.41
C GLN A 515 4.97 -21.57 -11.15
N PHE A 516 4.47 -20.40 -11.57
CA PHE A 516 3.27 -20.31 -12.42
C PHE A 516 3.47 -20.99 -13.77
N VAL A 517 4.71 -21.05 -14.27
CA VAL A 517 5.05 -21.64 -15.57
C VAL A 517 5.37 -23.13 -15.46
N LYS A 518 6.14 -23.56 -14.44
CA LYS A 518 6.71 -24.92 -14.39
C LYS A 518 6.28 -25.80 -13.20
N GLY A 519 5.42 -25.36 -12.28
CA GLY A 519 4.76 -26.18 -11.25
C GLY A 519 5.64 -26.91 -10.21
N GLY A 520 6.96 -27.03 -10.44
CA GLY A 520 7.90 -27.80 -9.62
C GLY A 520 8.87 -26.97 -8.77
N LEU A 521 8.85 -25.64 -8.88
CA LEU A 521 9.86 -24.76 -8.27
C LEU A 521 9.51 -24.28 -6.85
N ASN A 522 8.45 -24.84 -6.22
CA ASN A 522 7.96 -24.41 -4.91
C ASN A 522 8.99 -24.66 -3.80
N ALA A 523 9.59 -25.85 -3.78
CA ALA A 523 10.62 -26.18 -2.79
C ALA A 523 11.85 -25.28 -2.95
N ALA A 524 12.28 -25.03 -4.19
CA ALA A 524 13.43 -24.17 -4.47
C ALA A 524 13.17 -22.71 -4.05
N ALA A 525 12.01 -22.13 -4.37
CA ALA A 525 11.73 -20.76 -3.94
C ALA A 525 11.52 -20.67 -2.44
N SER A 526 10.79 -21.59 -1.81
CA SER A 526 10.67 -21.62 -0.34
C SER A 526 12.03 -21.76 0.34
N ALA A 527 12.95 -22.56 -0.21
CA ALA A 527 14.32 -22.65 0.30
C ALA A 527 15.07 -21.31 0.20
N LEU A 528 14.94 -20.59 -0.92
CA LEU A 528 15.47 -19.23 -1.04
C LEU A 528 14.79 -18.24 -0.07
N GLY A 529 13.48 -18.38 0.14
CA GLY A 529 12.73 -17.59 1.11
C GLY A 529 13.21 -17.81 2.54
N PHE A 530 13.43 -19.06 2.97
CA PHE A 530 14.01 -19.38 4.28
C PHE A 530 15.46 -18.93 4.40
N LEU A 531 16.27 -19.08 3.35
CA LEU A 531 17.64 -18.55 3.33
C LEU A 531 17.64 -17.04 3.50
N SER A 532 16.78 -16.32 2.76
CA SER A 532 16.62 -14.88 2.90
C SER A 532 16.17 -14.51 4.32
N ALA A 533 15.16 -15.19 4.87
CA ALA A 533 14.70 -14.96 6.25
C ALA A 533 15.83 -15.17 7.28
N ALA A 534 16.65 -16.22 7.12
CA ALA A 534 17.80 -16.45 7.99
C ALA A 534 18.80 -15.28 7.94
N LEU A 535 19.12 -14.78 6.75
CA LEU A 535 19.99 -13.62 6.59
C LEU A 535 19.39 -12.35 7.22
N GLN A 536 18.09 -12.10 7.05
CA GLN A 536 17.38 -10.98 7.67
C GLN A 536 17.44 -11.05 9.20
N LEU A 537 17.27 -12.26 9.77
CA LEU A 537 17.40 -12.48 11.20
C LEU A 537 18.83 -12.24 11.69
N VAL A 538 19.86 -12.70 10.95
CA VAL A 538 21.26 -12.42 11.30
C VAL A 538 21.55 -10.92 11.26
N ALA A 539 21.09 -10.21 10.21
CA ALA A 539 21.25 -8.76 10.11
C ALA A 539 20.60 -8.03 11.31
N PHE A 540 19.39 -8.44 11.69
CA PHE A 540 18.70 -7.91 12.86
C PHE A 540 19.45 -8.21 14.17
N LEU A 541 19.93 -9.44 14.37
CA LEU A 541 20.68 -9.81 15.57
C LEU A 541 22.01 -9.06 15.70
N LEU A 542 22.69 -8.77 14.58
CA LEU A 542 23.90 -7.95 14.58
C LEU A 542 23.61 -6.50 15.00
N ALA A 543 22.49 -5.94 14.54
CA ALA A 543 22.01 -4.64 15.02
C ALA A 543 21.71 -4.70 16.54
N VAL A 544 20.92 -5.68 17.01
CA VAL A 544 20.64 -5.82 18.45
C VAL A 544 21.92 -5.98 19.28
N ASP A 545 22.90 -6.75 18.80
CA ASP A 545 24.20 -6.92 19.47
C ASP A 545 25.01 -5.62 19.52
N ALA A 546 25.01 -4.83 18.43
CA ALA A 546 25.62 -3.52 18.39
C ALA A 546 24.96 -2.57 19.41
N TRP A 547 23.63 -2.60 19.54
CA TRP A 547 22.90 -1.73 20.46
C TRP A 547 23.09 -2.10 21.94
N ARG A 548 23.03 -3.40 22.26
CA ARG A 548 22.95 -3.90 23.64
C ARG A 548 24.31 -4.10 24.28
N ARG A 549 25.31 -4.59 23.53
CA ARG A 549 26.64 -4.88 24.07
C ARG A 549 27.55 -3.68 23.93
N GLU A 550 28.50 -3.61 24.84
CA GLU A 550 29.57 -2.62 24.79
C GLU A 550 30.64 -3.09 23.81
N HIS A 551 30.93 -2.25 22.82
CA HIS A 551 31.99 -2.47 21.83
C HIS A 551 32.92 -1.26 21.88
N CYS A 552 34.23 -1.51 22.00
CA CYS A 552 35.23 -0.44 22.14
C CYS A 552 34.94 0.55 23.29
N GLY A 553 34.41 0.09 24.42
CA GLY A 553 34.09 0.95 25.56
C GLY A 553 32.80 1.79 25.38
N TYR A 554 31.98 1.48 24.38
CA TYR A 554 30.78 2.24 24.05
C TYR A 554 29.58 1.31 23.82
N SER A 555 28.42 1.64 24.40
CA SER A 555 27.15 1.00 24.04
C SER A 555 26.10 2.05 23.66
N PHE A 556 25.39 1.82 22.55
CA PHE A 556 24.35 2.74 22.08
C PHE A 556 23.21 2.85 23.11
N LYS A 557 22.87 1.74 23.78
CA LYS A 557 21.87 1.76 24.86
C LYS A 557 22.29 2.67 26.03
N ALA A 558 23.52 2.54 26.54
CA ALA A 558 23.98 3.40 27.64
C ALA A 558 24.14 4.85 27.20
N ALA A 559 24.42 5.08 25.91
CA ALA A 559 24.48 6.40 25.33
C ALA A 559 23.09 7.01 25.04
N GLY A 560 21.98 6.35 25.35
CA GLY A 560 20.63 6.90 25.18
C GLY A 560 20.16 6.96 23.73
N PHE A 561 20.59 6.02 22.88
CA PHE A 561 20.03 5.86 21.54
C PHE A 561 18.75 5.02 21.57
N ASP A 562 17.74 5.53 20.89
CA ASP A 562 16.46 4.87 20.66
C ASP A 562 16.44 4.15 19.31
N TYR A 563 15.56 3.16 19.19
CA TYR A 563 15.30 2.48 17.92
C TYR A 563 14.57 3.41 16.96
N ASP A 564 14.95 3.36 15.68
CA ASP A 564 14.29 4.10 14.61
C ASP A 564 13.65 3.13 13.59
N ILE A 565 12.99 3.68 12.56
CA ILE A 565 12.18 2.94 11.59
C ILE A 565 12.98 1.81 10.92
N GLY A 566 14.26 2.04 10.61
CA GLY A 566 15.12 1.05 9.96
C GLY A 566 15.29 -0.22 10.80
N PHE A 567 15.34 -0.08 12.13
CA PHE A 567 15.43 -1.20 13.05
C PHE A 567 14.18 -2.08 13.07
N ALA A 568 12.99 -1.48 12.95
CA ALA A 568 11.71 -2.22 13.00
C ALA A 568 11.35 -2.92 11.66
N LEU A 569 11.81 -2.38 10.54
CA LEU A 569 11.46 -2.90 9.21
C LEU A 569 12.15 -4.23 8.86
N VAL A 570 13.40 -4.43 9.29
CA VAL A 570 14.13 -5.69 9.06
C VAL A 570 13.44 -6.90 9.71
N PRO A 571 13.10 -6.91 11.02
CA PRO A 571 12.38 -8.04 11.63
C PRO A 571 10.94 -8.18 11.10
N SER A 572 10.29 -7.10 10.70
CA SER A 572 8.98 -7.16 10.04
C SER A 572 9.07 -7.91 8.70
N SER A 573 10.11 -7.62 7.91
CA SER A 573 10.40 -8.34 6.67
C SER A 573 10.67 -9.83 6.92
N PHE A 574 11.42 -10.15 7.98
CA PHE A 574 11.68 -11.53 8.38
C PHE A 574 10.39 -12.30 8.62
N CYS A 575 9.49 -11.74 9.43
CA CYS A 575 8.19 -12.36 9.74
C CYS A 575 7.37 -12.61 8.46
N VAL A 576 7.29 -11.62 7.56
CA VAL A 576 6.59 -11.77 6.29
C VAL A 576 7.22 -12.89 5.45
N THR A 577 8.54 -12.88 5.32
CA THR A 577 9.29 -13.86 4.51
C THR A 577 9.10 -15.30 5.02
N VAL A 578 9.16 -15.51 6.34
CA VAL A 578 8.92 -16.83 6.95
C VAL A 578 7.49 -17.29 6.71
N VAL A 579 6.50 -16.45 7.01
CA VAL A 579 5.08 -16.80 6.85
C VAL A 579 4.79 -17.20 5.41
N VAL A 580 5.25 -16.40 4.43
CA VAL A 580 4.94 -16.70 3.04
C VAL A 580 5.71 -17.91 2.49
N SER A 581 6.93 -18.16 2.99
CA SER A 581 7.71 -19.36 2.64
C SER A 581 7.07 -20.64 3.18
N VAL A 582 6.54 -20.60 4.41
CA VAL A 582 5.78 -21.70 5.02
C VAL A 582 4.47 -21.91 4.26
N LEU A 583 3.70 -20.84 4.00
CA LEU A 583 2.44 -20.94 3.25
C LEU A 583 2.65 -21.48 1.83
N ASN A 584 3.78 -21.17 1.19
CA ASN A 584 4.11 -21.72 -0.12
C ASN A 584 4.32 -23.25 -0.11
N LEU A 585 4.85 -23.79 0.99
CA LEU A 585 5.01 -25.24 1.17
C LEU A 585 3.71 -25.91 1.60
N VAL A 586 3.00 -25.31 2.55
CA VAL A 586 1.78 -25.90 3.14
C VAL A 586 0.62 -25.89 2.15
N LEU A 587 0.41 -24.79 1.42
CA LEU A 587 -0.69 -24.67 0.45
C LEU A 587 -0.43 -25.41 -0.87
N LYS A 588 0.71 -26.13 -0.97
CA LYS A 588 1.00 -27.06 -2.06
C LYS A 588 0.52 -28.48 -1.75
N ALA A 589 0.50 -28.86 -0.47
CA ALA A 589 -0.09 -30.11 0.02
C ALA A 589 -1.62 -29.97 0.00
#